data_AF-A0A914G2E3-F1
#
_entry.id   AF-A0A914G2E3-F1
#
_cell.length_a   1.000
_cell.length_b   1.000
_cell.length_c   1.000
_cell.angle_alpha   90.00
_cell.angle_beta   90.00
_cell.angle_gamma   90.00
#
_symmetry.space_group_name_H-M   'P 1'
#
loop_
_entity.id
_entity.type
_entity.pdbx_description
1 polymer ?
#
loop_
_entity_poly.entity_id
_entity_poly.type
_entity_poly.pdbx_seq_one_letter_code
_entity_poly.pdbx_strand_id
1 'polypeptide(L)'
;MGRFGEDKVFLPLKSDFNQSECKWITVGIGGDDQVEKLFKLKYPSCKIFGIEASRDQYANFSSYGTVIPYGVGVKSGSFNLTIRKNTSYKHEKVKVLALSDLLDKFVKTRFIQYMTIDIEGFEFGILEELLTGKELHKQGIVFCQIDAELHSDKTKIREIMHKYDS
;
A
#
# COMPACT_ATOMS: atom_id res chain seq x y z
N MET A 1 18.07 2.04 -6.29
CA MET A 1 17.33 1.94 -7.56
C MET A 1 16.31 0.83 -7.39
N GLY A 2 15.02 1.16 -7.49
CA GLY A 2 13.92 0.17 -7.44
C GLY A 2 14.05 -0.82 -8.60
N ARG A 3 13.44 -2.00 -8.44
CA ARG A 3 13.70 -3.17 -9.31
C ARG A 3 13.32 -2.97 -10.79
N PHE A 4 12.47 -1.98 -11.09
CA PHE A 4 12.04 -1.62 -12.44
C PHE A 4 12.41 -0.19 -12.88
N GLY A 5 13.31 0.49 -12.18
CA GLY A 5 13.60 1.91 -12.45
C GLY A 5 12.48 2.86 -11.99
N GLU A 6 11.67 2.42 -11.03
CA GLU A 6 10.67 3.25 -10.38
C GLU A 6 11.34 4.32 -9.51
N ASP A 7 10.92 5.56 -9.74
CA ASP A 7 11.20 6.70 -8.88
C ASP A 7 9.93 7.04 -8.09
N LYS A 8 9.92 6.70 -6.80
CA LYS A 8 8.90 7.15 -5.86
C LYS A 8 9.24 8.58 -5.44
N VAL A 9 8.46 9.56 -5.91
CA VAL A 9 8.66 10.98 -5.63
C VAL A 9 7.63 11.48 -4.63
N PHE A 10 8.10 11.98 -3.49
CA PHE A 10 7.24 12.58 -2.49
C PHE A 10 7.12 14.07 -2.76
N LEU A 11 5.91 14.55 -3.00
CA LEU A 11 5.67 15.99 -3.02
C LEU A 11 5.98 16.57 -1.64
N PRO A 12 6.69 17.71 -1.58
CA PRO A 12 7.14 18.28 -0.32
C PRO A 12 5.95 18.57 0.58
N LEU A 13 6.05 18.14 1.84
CA LEU A 13 5.14 18.57 2.89
C LEU A 13 5.23 20.09 3.03
N LYS A 14 4.10 20.77 3.28
CA LYS A 14 4.11 22.22 3.51
C LYS A 14 5.08 22.57 4.64
N SER A 15 5.63 23.78 4.62
CA SER A 15 6.61 24.25 5.62
C SER A 15 6.06 24.30 7.05
N ASP A 16 4.74 24.41 7.21
CA ASP A 16 4.01 24.37 8.49
C ASP A 16 3.53 22.95 8.87
N PHE A 17 3.80 21.95 8.05
CA PHE A 17 3.38 20.58 8.33
C PHE A 17 4.21 19.98 9.47
N ASN A 18 3.53 19.60 10.55
CA ASN A 18 4.17 18.90 11.64
C ASN A 18 4.53 17.48 11.22
N GLN A 19 5.82 17.22 11.00
CA GLN A 19 6.31 15.90 10.60
C GLN A 19 5.96 14.78 11.59
N SER A 20 5.65 15.07 12.87
CA SER A 20 5.20 14.03 13.80
C SER A 20 3.82 13.44 13.45
N GLU A 21 3.06 14.14 12.60
CA GLU A 21 1.77 13.67 12.09
C GLU A 21 1.89 12.84 10.82
N CYS A 22 3.06 12.92 10.15
CA CYS A 22 3.37 12.23 8.91
C CYS A 22 3.27 10.71 9.06
N LYS A 23 2.44 10.11 8.21
CA LYS A 23 2.29 8.67 8.07
C LYS A 23 2.37 8.28 6.61
N TRP A 24 3.19 7.28 6.34
CA TRP A 24 3.25 6.63 5.04
C TRP A 24 2.88 5.16 5.20
N ILE A 25 1.93 4.70 4.40
CA ILE A 25 1.58 3.29 4.25
C ILE A 25 2.14 2.80 2.92
N THR A 26 3.05 1.83 2.96
CA THR A 26 3.50 1.12 1.77
C THR A 26 2.85 -0.25 1.72
N VAL A 27 2.17 -0.56 0.62
CA VAL A 27 1.42 -1.78 0.39
C VAL A 27 2.16 -2.63 -0.62
N GLY A 28 2.60 -3.82 -0.18
CA GLY A 28 3.56 -4.63 -0.92
C GLY A 28 4.97 -4.08 -0.73
N ILE A 29 5.72 -4.64 0.22
CA ILE A 29 7.10 -4.18 0.47
C ILE A 29 8.06 -4.77 -0.56
N GLY A 30 7.76 -5.96 -1.10
CA GLY A 30 8.43 -6.49 -2.30
C GLY A 30 9.92 -6.86 -2.15
N GLY A 31 10.49 -6.65 -0.96
CA GLY A 31 11.91 -6.87 -0.65
C GLY A 31 12.87 -5.77 -1.14
N ASP A 32 12.38 -4.75 -1.85
CA ASP A 32 13.14 -3.65 -2.42
C ASP A 32 12.77 -2.29 -1.80
N ASP A 33 12.94 -2.23 -0.48
CA ASP A 33 12.51 -1.16 0.41
C ASP A 33 13.44 0.08 0.46
N GLN A 34 14.24 0.29 -0.59
CA GLN A 34 15.28 1.33 -0.59
C GLN A 34 14.71 2.75 -0.50
N VAL A 35 13.58 3.00 -1.16
CA VAL A 35 12.92 4.32 -1.11
C VAL A 35 12.37 4.56 0.29
N GLU A 36 11.72 3.57 0.88
CA GLU A 36 11.19 3.58 2.24
C GLU A 36 12.29 3.94 3.24
N LYS A 37 13.47 3.33 3.08
CA LYS A 37 14.65 3.62 3.89
C LYS A 37 15.15 5.06 3.71
N LEU A 38 15.29 5.53 2.46
CA LEU A 38 15.75 6.89 2.18
C LEU A 38 14.77 7.96 2.69
N PHE A 39 13.47 7.71 2.55
CA PHE A 39 12.43 8.56 3.10
C PHE A 39 12.54 8.64 4.63
N LYS A 40 12.74 7.50 5.30
CA LYS A 40 12.90 7.49 6.77
C LYS A 40 14.12 8.28 7.23
N LEU A 41 15.22 8.24 6.47
CA LEU A 41 16.41 9.05 6.76
C LEU A 41 16.15 10.54 6.56
N LYS A 42 15.40 10.91 5.52
CA LYS A 42 15.08 12.32 5.21
C LYS A 42 14.03 12.91 6.16
N TYR A 43 13.05 12.11 6.58
CA TYR A 43 11.93 12.50 7.43
C TYR A 43 11.85 11.58 8.66
N PRO A 44 12.79 11.69 9.62
CA PRO A 44 12.90 10.76 10.74
C PRO A 44 11.66 10.74 11.65
N SER A 45 10.90 11.82 11.72
CA SER A 45 9.66 11.92 12.50
C SER A 45 8.46 11.23 11.86
N CYS A 46 8.50 10.96 10.54
CA CYS A 46 7.44 10.23 9.85
C CYS A 46 7.37 8.77 10.31
N LYS A 47 6.16 8.26 10.50
CA LYS A 47 5.91 6.84 10.77
C LYS A 47 5.64 6.12 9.45
N ILE A 48 6.37 5.03 9.20
CA ILE A 48 6.18 4.20 8.00
C ILE A 48 5.59 2.87 8.43
N PHE A 49 4.52 2.46 7.76
CA PHE A 49 3.83 1.19 7.97
C PHE A 49 3.90 0.39 6.68
N GLY A 50 4.45 -0.82 6.75
CA GLY A 50 4.61 -1.70 5.61
C GLY A 50 3.65 -2.88 5.70
N ILE A 51 2.79 -3.05 4.70
CA ILE A 51 1.84 -4.14 4.61
C ILE A 51 2.42 -5.20 3.68
N GLU A 52 2.79 -6.36 4.24
CA GLU A 52 3.40 -7.46 3.49
C GLU A 52 3.12 -8.78 4.20
N ALA A 53 2.54 -9.76 3.50
CA ALA A 53 2.24 -11.07 4.08
C ALA A 53 3.48 -11.97 4.16
N SER A 54 4.47 -11.74 3.30
CA SER A 54 5.62 -12.60 3.11
C SER A 54 6.82 -12.16 3.95
N ARG A 55 7.25 -13.00 4.90
CA ARG A 55 8.30 -12.64 5.88
C ARG A 55 9.63 -12.28 5.27
N ASP A 56 10.03 -13.00 4.23
CA ASP A 56 11.27 -12.75 3.51
C ASP A 56 11.26 -11.41 2.75
N GLN A 57 10.07 -10.89 2.39
CA GLN A 57 9.94 -9.62 1.67
C GLN A 57 9.99 -8.39 2.60
N TYR A 58 9.74 -8.53 3.92
CA TYR A 58 9.76 -7.40 4.86
C TYR A 58 10.93 -7.39 5.85
N ALA A 59 11.85 -8.35 5.76
CA ALA A 59 12.89 -8.56 6.78
C ALA A 59 13.73 -7.29 7.04
N ASN A 60 14.17 -6.61 5.97
CA ASN A 60 14.97 -5.39 6.06
C ASN A 60 14.15 -4.19 6.58
N PHE A 61 12.91 -4.06 6.12
CA PHE A 61 11.99 -2.98 6.46
C PHE A 61 11.76 -2.86 7.97
N SER A 62 11.73 -4.00 8.67
CA SER A 62 11.51 -4.05 10.13
C SER A 62 12.53 -3.27 10.97
N SER A 63 13.69 -2.91 10.40
CA SER A 63 14.71 -2.11 11.09
C SER A 63 14.39 -0.62 11.17
N TYR A 64 13.43 -0.10 10.39
CA TYR A 64 13.12 1.33 10.34
C TYR A 64 11.63 1.67 10.16
N GLY A 65 10.78 0.68 9.92
CA GLY A 65 9.32 0.82 9.81
C GLY A 65 8.56 -0.25 10.59
N THR A 66 7.25 -0.04 10.74
CA THR A 66 6.35 -1.00 11.40
C THR A 66 5.78 -1.97 10.39
N VAL A 67 6.09 -3.27 10.52
CA VAL A 67 5.54 -4.31 9.65
C VAL A 67 4.12 -4.70 10.09
N ILE A 68 3.22 -4.82 9.13
CA ILE A 68 1.88 -5.35 9.28
C ILE A 68 1.80 -6.65 8.45
N PRO A 69 1.96 -7.83 9.09
CA PRO A 69 2.21 -9.10 8.39
C PRO A 69 0.92 -9.74 7.86
N TYR A 70 0.19 -9.02 7.02
CA TYR A 70 -1.09 -9.43 6.43
C TYR A 70 -1.15 -8.97 4.97
N GLY A 71 -2.01 -9.63 4.19
CA GLY A 71 -2.49 -9.00 2.95
C GLY A 71 -3.52 -7.90 3.27
N VAL A 72 -3.77 -7.02 2.31
CA VAL A 72 -4.81 -5.99 2.42
C VAL A 72 -5.76 -6.07 1.23
N GLY A 73 -7.01 -5.72 1.45
CA GLY A 73 -8.02 -5.62 0.42
C GLY A 73 -9.26 -4.88 0.91
N VAL A 74 -10.36 -5.04 0.18
CA VAL A 74 -11.66 -4.42 0.52
C VAL A 74 -12.32 -5.08 1.73
N LYS A 75 -12.09 -6.39 1.92
CA LYS A 75 -12.72 -7.17 2.99
C LYS A 75 -11.73 -8.10 3.68
N SER A 76 -11.95 -8.28 4.98
CA SER A 76 -11.19 -9.22 5.80
C SER A 76 -11.55 -10.67 5.46
N GLY A 77 -10.57 -11.57 5.48
CA GLY A 77 -10.78 -12.98 5.18
C GLY A 77 -9.50 -13.79 5.01
N SER A 78 -9.63 -15.02 4.52
CA SER A 78 -8.50 -15.85 4.11
C SER A 78 -8.69 -16.25 2.65
N PHE A 79 -7.75 -15.86 1.80
CA PHE A 79 -7.85 -15.99 0.35
C PHE A 79 -6.65 -16.74 -0.19
N ASN A 80 -6.84 -17.52 -1.26
CA ASN A 80 -5.72 -18.11 -2.00
C ASN A 80 -5.20 -17.05 -2.95
N LEU A 81 -4.00 -16.53 -2.67
CA LEU A 81 -3.37 -15.45 -3.41
C LEU A 81 -2.03 -15.91 -3.98
N THR A 82 -1.62 -15.29 -5.08
CA THR A 82 -0.25 -15.39 -5.58
C THR A 82 0.61 -14.42 -4.78
N ILE A 83 1.58 -14.93 -4.03
CA ILE A 83 2.53 -14.11 -3.28
C ILE A 83 3.95 -14.43 -3.66
N ARG A 84 4.83 -13.44 -3.57
CA ARG A 84 6.25 -13.63 -3.78
C ARG A 84 6.91 -14.17 -2.50
N LYS A 85 7.58 -15.30 -2.63
CA LYS A 85 8.47 -15.89 -1.62
C LYS A 85 9.85 -16.08 -2.20
N ASN A 86 10.82 -15.44 -1.57
CA ASN A 86 12.19 -15.27 -2.02
C ASN A 86 12.21 -14.67 -3.44
N THR A 87 12.46 -15.54 -4.43
CA THR A 87 12.57 -15.20 -5.85
C THR A 87 11.44 -15.78 -6.70
N SER A 88 10.48 -16.48 -6.10
CA SER A 88 9.41 -17.20 -6.82
C SER A 88 8.02 -16.79 -6.36
N TYR A 89 7.04 -16.82 -7.27
CA TYR A 89 5.64 -16.65 -6.94
C TYR A 89 5.01 -18.00 -6.56
N LYS A 90 4.22 -18.00 -5.49
CA LYS A 90 3.53 -19.18 -4.97
C LYS A 90 2.08 -18.87 -4.66
N HIS A 91 1.20 -19.83 -4.92
CA HIS A 91 -0.19 -19.75 -4.48
C HIS A 91 -0.30 -20.22 -3.03
N GLU A 92 -0.70 -19.32 -2.14
CA GLU A 92 -0.85 -19.64 -0.72
C GLU A 92 -2.10 -19.01 -0.13
N LYS A 93 -2.59 -19.63 0.95
CA LYS A 93 -3.70 -19.08 1.73
C LYS A 93 -3.18 -17.97 2.63
N VAL A 94 -3.51 -16.73 2.28
CA VAL A 94 -3.08 -15.52 2.98
C VAL A 94 -4.24 -14.95 3.79
N LYS A 95 -3.94 -14.50 5.01
CA LYS A 95 -4.89 -13.73 5.81
C LYS A 95 -4.85 -12.27 5.34
N VAL A 96 -6.01 -11.80 4.88
CA VAL A 96 -6.21 -10.45 4.37
C VAL A 96 -7.08 -9.69 5.37
N LEU A 97 -6.72 -8.42 5.62
CA LEU A 97 -7.54 -7.49 6.37
C LEU A 97 -8.14 -6.44 5.43
N ALA A 98 -9.35 -5.97 5.75
CA ALA A 98 -9.88 -4.77 5.14
C ALA A 98 -8.94 -3.58 5.46
N LEU A 99 -8.76 -2.67 4.49
CA LEU A 99 -7.90 -1.50 4.71
C LEU A 99 -8.33 -0.70 5.94
N SER A 100 -9.62 -0.51 6.15
CA SER A 100 -10.17 0.18 7.33
C SER A 100 -9.81 -0.52 8.65
N ASP A 101 -10.03 -1.83 8.74
CA ASP A 101 -9.67 -2.63 9.92
C ASP A 101 -8.17 -2.52 10.24
N LEU A 102 -7.34 -2.51 9.21
CA LEU A 102 -5.90 -2.41 9.34
C LEU A 102 -5.48 -1.02 9.85
N LEU A 103 -6.05 0.04 9.30
CA LEU A 103 -5.81 1.42 9.75
C LEU A 103 -6.20 1.58 11.23
N ASP A 104 -7.38 1.12 11.62
CA ASP A 104 -7.86 1.22 13.00
C ASP A 104 -7.04 0.37 13.97
N LYS A 105 -6.59 -0.81 13.53
CA LYS A 105 -5.85 -1.73 14.39
C LYS A 105 -4.39 -1.33 14.58
N PHE A 106 -3.71 -0.91 13.52
CA PHE A 106 -2.25 -0.72 13.54
C PHE A 106 -1.82 0.74 13.44
N VAL A 107 -2.50 1.53 12.61
CA VAL A 107 -2.10 2.91 12.31
C VAL A 107 -2.73 3.92 13.28
N LYS A 108 -3.89 3.57 13.86
CA LYS A 108 -4.65 4.36 14.83
C LYS A 108 -5.11 5.72 14.30
N THR A 109 -5.25 5.83 12.99
CA THR A 109 -5.87 6.98 12.32
C THR A 109 -6.28 6.59 10.90
N ARG A 110 -7.23 7.36 10.35
CA ARG A 110 -7.71 7.24 8.98
C ARG A 110 -7.24 8.41 8.08
N PHE A 111 -6.44 9.32 8.61
CA PHE A 111 -5.82 10.43 7.87
C PHE A 111 -4.34 10.15 7.63
N ILE A 112 -3.97 9.89 6.38
CA ILE A 112 -2.66 9.40 5.96
C ILE A 112 -2.10 10.32 4.88
N GLN A 113 -0.82 10.68 4.99
CA GLN A 113 -0.20 11.60 4.03
C GLN A 113 0.15 10.88 2.73
N TYR A 114 0.76 9.71 2.85
CA TYR A 114 1.27 8.97 1.70
C TYR A 114 0.78 7.53 1.72
N MET A 115 0.36 7.05 0.56
CA MET A 115 0.12 5.64 0.31
C MET A 115 0.85 5.23 -0.97
N THR A 116 1.63 4.15 -0.92
CA THR A 116 2.18 3.50 -2.12
C THR A 116 1.58 2.11 -2.24
N ILE A 117 1.20 1.71 -3.45
CA ILE A 117 0.57 0.41 -3.71
C ILE A 117 1.30 -0.32 -4.83
N ASP A 118 1.80 -1.51 -4.54
CA ASP A 118 2.40 -2.44 -5.49
C ASP A 118 2.02 -3.87 -5.05
N ILE A 119 0.91 -4.40 -5.58
CA ILE A 119 0.36 -5.70 -5.18
C ILE A 119 -0.39 -6.43 -6.30
N GLU A 120 0.31 -7.04 -7.26
CA GLU A 120 -0.13 -8.17 -8.11
C GLU A 120 -1.66 -8.31 -8.41
N GLY A 121 -2.33 -7.22 -8.79
CA GLY A 121 -3.70 -7.18 -9.34
C GLY A 121 -4.81 -6.80 -8.36
N PHE A 122 -4.54 -6.57 -7.08
CA PHE A 122 -5.55 -6.16 -6.09
C PHE A 122 -5.66 -4.65 -5.89
N GLU A 123 -4.81 -3.87 -6.57
CA GLU A 123 -4.77 -2.40 -6.49
C GLU A 123 -6.10 -1.79 -6.90
N PHE A 124 -6.67 -2.25 -8.03
CA PHE A 124 -7.93 -1.74 -8.56
C PHE A 124 -9.09 -1.85 -7.55
N GLY A 125 -9.18 -2.95 -6.81
CA GLY A 125 -10.25 -3.12 -5.82
C GLY A 125 -10.15 -2.14 -4.66
N ILE A 126 -8.93 -1.82 -4.22
CA ILE A 126 -8.70 -0.82 -3.17
C ILE A 126 -8.99 0.58 -3.70
N LEU A 127 -8.44 0.93 -4.87
CA LEU A 127 -8.59 2.25 -5.48
C LEU A 127 -10.06 2.54 -5.84
N GLU A 128 -10.81 1.57 -6.36
CA GLU A 128 -12.24 1.74 -6.66
C GLU A 128 -13.04 2.10 -5.40
N GLU A 129 -12.76 1.44 -4.26
CA GLU A 129 -13.50 1.68 -3.03
C GLU A 129 -13.19 3.02 -2.34
N LEU A 130 -12.11 3.69 -2.75
CA LEU A 130 -11.78 5.05 -2.33
C LEU A 130 -12.54 6.13 -3.12
N LEU A 131 -13.19 5.77 -4.24
CA LEU A 131 -13.99 6.71 -5.02
C LEU A 131 -15.19 7.23 -4.22
N THR A 132 -15.62 8.46 -4.52
CA THR A 132 -16.72 9.13 -3.81
C THR A 132 -17.98 8.26 -3.79
N GLY A 133 -18.52 8.05 -2.58
CA GLY A 133 -19.75 7.27 -2.36
C GLY A 133 -19.55 5.76 -2.21
N LYS A 134 -18.33 5.25 -2.38
CA LYS A 134 -17.96 3.86 -2.11
C LYS A 134 -17.67 3.63 -0.62
N GLU A 135 -17.43 2.38 -0.24
CA GLU A 135 -17.44 1.97 1.16
C GLU A 135 -16.28 2.57 1.94
N LEU A 136 -15.04 2.49 1.43
CA LEU A 136 -13.88 3.08 2.10
C LEU A 136 -13.96 4.62 2.16
N HIS A 137 -14.49 5.26 1.11
CA HIS A 137 -14.78 6.69 1.13
C HIS A 137 -15.79 7.07 2.22
N LYS A 138 -16.91 6.34 2.33
CA LYS A 138 -17.94 6.57 3.36
C LYS A 138 -17.42 6.37 4.79
N GLN A 139 -16.36 5.58 4.95
CA GLN A 139 -15.68 5.35 6.22
C GLN A 139 -14.72 6.49 6.60
N GLY A 140 -14.62 7.57 5.82
CA GLY A 140 -13.83 8.74 6.17
C GLY A 140 -12.32 8.50 6.14
N ILE A 141 -11.86 7.56 5.31
CA ILE A 141 -10.43 7.35 5.06
C ILE A 141 -9.95 8.40 4.06
N VAL A 142 -8.86 9.08 4.41
CA VAL A 142 -8.30 10.17 3.63
C VAL A 142 -6.81 9.91 3.40
N PHE A 143 -6.42 9.95 2.12
CA PHE A 143 -5.03 9.95 1.67
C PHE A 143 -4.73 11.29 1.00
N CYS A 144 -3.61 11.94 1.36
CA CYS A 144 -3.20 13.18 0.69
C CYS A 144 -2.54 12.91 -0.68
N GLN A 145 -1.73 11.86 -0.78
CA GLN A 145 -1.09 11.40 -2.01
C GLN A 145 -1.13 9.86 -2.06
N ILE A 146 -1.50 9.33 -3.22
CA ILE A 146 -1.45 7.90 -3.53
C ILE A 146 -0.61 7.72 -4.78
N ASP A 147 0.40 6.85 -4.68
CA ASP A 147 1.18 6.35 -5.81
C ASP A 147 0.88 4.86 -5.96
N ALA A 148 0.58 4.37 -7.16
CA ALA A 148 0.20 2.98 -7.37
C ALA A 148 0.82 2.41 -8.65
N GLU A 149 1.43 1.23 -8.55
CA GLU A 149 1.76 0.39 -9.68
C GLU A 149 0.54 -0.49 -10.01
N LEU A 150 -0.01 -0.33 -11.21
CA LEU A 150 -1.22 -1.04 -11.61
C LEU A 150 -0.87 -2.34 -12.34
N HIS A 151 -0.86 -3.44 -11.59
CA HIS A 151 -0.76 -4.77 -12.14
C HIS A 151 -2.09 -5.18 -12.79
N SER A 152 -2.06 -5.50 -14.08
CA SER A 152 -3.25 -6.02 -14.75
C SER A 152 -2.93 -7.22 -15.62
N ASP A 153 -3.92 -8.11 -15.72
CA ASP A 153 -4.09 -8.87 -16.94
C ASP A 153 -4.65 -7.92 -18.00
N LYS A 154 -3.95 -7.71 -19.11
CA LYS A 154 -4.21 -6.65 -20.12
C LYS A 154 -5.68 -6.57 -20.58
N THR A 155 -6.41 -7.67 -20.45
CA THR A 155 -7.82 -7.84 -20.78
C THR A 155 -8.76 -7.04 -19.88
N LYS A 156 -8.47 -6.92 -18.57
CA LYS A 156 -9.36 -6.24 -17.59
C LYS A 156 -9.29 -4.72 -17.64
N ILE A 157 -8.14 -4.13 -18.00
CA ILE A 157 -8.01 -2.67 -18.14
C ILE A 157 -8.96 -2.15 -19.22
N ARG A 158 -9.09 -2.86 -20.35
CA ARG A 158 -9.98 -2.47 -21.44
C ARG A 158 -11.45 -2.42 -21.02
N GLU A 159 -11.89 -3.38 -20.21
CA GLU A 159 -13.28 -3.43 -19.74
C GLU A 159 -13.60 -2.30 -18.75
N ILE A 160 -12.67 -1.96 -17.85
CA ILE A 160 -12.84 -0.86 -16.90
C ILE A 160 -12.85 0.47 -17.64
N MET A 161 -11.90 0.74 -18.54
CA MET A 161 -11.87 2.01 -19.27
C MET A 161 -13.11 2.21 -20.16
N HIS A 162 -13.59 1.16 -20.85
CA HIS A 162 -14.80 1.25 -21.65
C HIS A 162 -16.09 1.47 -20.85
N LYS A 163 -16.14 1.06 -19.57
CA LYS A 163 -17.31 1.24 -18.71
C LYS A 163 -17.47 2.68 -18.20
N TYR A 164 -16.39 3.46 -18.19
CA TYR A 164 -16.40 4.85 -17.70
C TYR A 164 -16.33 5.89 -18.83
N ASP A 165 -16.14 5.46 -20.09
CA ASP A 165 -16.27 6.28 -21.30
C ASP A 165 -17.70 6.26 -21.91
N SER A 166 -18.68 5.68 -21.21
CA SER A 166 -20.10 5.61 -21.60
C SER A 166 -21.00 6.24 -20.54
#